data_AF-A0A929DYA6-F1
#
_entry.id   AF-A0A929DYA6-F1
#
_cell.length_a   1.000
_cell.length_b   1.000
_cell.length_c   1.000
_cell.angle_alpha   90.00
_cell.angle_beta   90.00
_cell.angle_gamma   90.00
#
_symmetry.space_group_name_H-M   'P 1'
#
loop_
_entity.id
_entity.type
_entity.pdbx_description
1 polymer ?
#
loop_
_entity_poly.entity_id
_entity_poly.type
_entity_poly.pdbx_seq_one_letter_code
_entity_poly.pdbx_strand_id
1 'polypeptide(L)' 'MAGGPLKVTGPKRIKGSDGKIIKKDEPVFLCRCGNSSNKPFCDGTHKRNGFSE' A
#
# COMPACT_ATOMS: atom_id res chain seq x y z
N MET A 1 -10.24 3.53 -11.34
CA MET A 1 -11.10 3.06 -10.22
C MET A 1 -10.89 4.02 -9.06
N ALA A 2 -11.89 4.83 -8.73
CA ALA A 2 -11.91 5.54 -7.45
C ALA A 2 -11.87 4.49 -6.31
N GLY A 3 -11.27 4.80 -5.15
CA GLY A 3 -11.13 3.83 -4.05
C GLY A 3 -9.98 2.82 -4.19
N GLY A 4 -9.01 3.05 -5.07
CA GLY A 4 -7.87 2.15 -5.27
C GLY A 4 -6.71 2.38 -4.28
N PRO A 5 -5.79 1.41 -4.16
CA PRO A 5 -4.52 1.62 -3.46
C PRO A 5 -3.61 2.59 -4.24
N LEU A 6 -2.61 3.15 -3.56
CA LEU A 6 -1.59 3.96 -4.22
C LEU A 6 -0.56 3.06 -4.89
N LYS A 7 -0.45 3.14 -6.22
CA LYS A 7 0.59 2.42 -6.96
C LYS A 7 1.89 3.22 -6.94
N VAL A 8 2.96 2.64 -6.40
CA VAL A 8 4.30 3.25 -6.36
C VAL A 8 5.23 2.48 -7.29
N THR A 9 5.75 3.16 -8.31
CA THR A 9 6.66 2.61 -9.33
C THR A 9 7.99 3.38 -9.38
N GLY A 10 8.97 2.88 -10.13
CA GLY A 10 10.29 3.50 -10.26
C GLY A 10 11.29 3.05 -9.19
N PRO A 11 12.46 3.70 -9.07
CA PRO A 11 13.41 3.46 -8.00
C PRO A 11 12.88 4.05 -6.68
N LYS A 12 12.81 3.23 -5.62
CA LYS A 12 12.27 3.64 -4.32
C LYS A 12 12.76 2.75 -3.20
N ARG A 13 12.74 3.31 -1.99
CA ARG A 13 13.03 2.61 -0.75
C ARG A 13 11.92 2.93 0.24
N ILE A 14 11.21 1.90 0.69
CA ILE A 14 10.17 2.05 1.72
C ILE A 14 10.82 1.70 3.05
N LYS A 15 10.83 2.69 3.95
CA LYS A 15 11.39 2.60 5.29
C LYS A 15 10.25 2.44 6.29
N GLY A 16 10.33 1.43 7.14
CA GLY A 16 9.43 1.27 8.28
C GLY A 16 9.72 2.32 9.36
N SER A 17 8.82 2.45 10.33
CA SER A 17 8.97 3.39 11.46
C SER A 17 10.21 3.09 12.31
N ASP A 18 10.62 1.82 12.39
CA ASP A 18 11.85 1.32 13.02
C ASP A 18 13.12 1.63 12.22
N GLY A 19 12.95 2.08 10.99
CA GLY A 19 14.00 2.52 10.11
C GLY A 19 14.60 1.45 9.19
N LYS A 20 14.13 0.21 9.28
CA LYS A 20 14.48 -0.85 8.32
C LYS A 20 13.85 -0.60 6.96
N ILE A 21 14.55 -0.99 5.91
CA ILE A 21 13.99 -1.04 4.56
C ILE A 21 13.12 -2.28 4.42
N ILE A 22 11.83 -2.08 4.16
CA ILE A 22 10.84 -3.17 4.01
C ILE A 22 10.62 -3.58 2.54
N LYS A 23 10.76 -2.63 1.60
CA LYS A 23 10.72 -2.88 0.15
C LYS A 23 11.65 -1.92 -0.58
N LYS A 24 12.29 -2.40 -1.64
CA LYS A 24 13.21 -1.64 -2.49
C LYS A 24 12.99 -2.02 -3.96
N ASP A 25 12.91 -1.01 -4.82
CA ASP A 25 12.89 -1.10 -6.29
C ASP A 25 11.80 -1.97 -6.96
N GLU A 26 10.99 -2.71 -6.23
CA GLU A 26 9.82 -3.45 -6.73
C GLU A 26 8.52 -2.62 -6.68
N PRO A 27 7.69 -2.57 -7.73
CA PRO A 27 6.41 -1.86 -7.69
C PRO A 27 5.53 -2.37 -6.54
N VAL A 28 4.95 -1.43 -5.78
CA VAL A 28 4.08 -1.77 -4.66
C VAL A 28 2.73 -1.07 -4.76
N PHE A 29 1.77 -1.62 -4.03
CA PHE A 29 0.47 -1.00 -3.79
C PHE A 29 0.34 -0.70 -2.31
N LEU A 30 0.24 0.58 -1.94
CA LEU A 30 0.06 1.00 -0.55
C LEU A 30 -1.42 1.07 -0.20
N CYS A 31 -1.74 0.62 1.00
CA CYS A 31 -3.09 0.71 1.53
C CYS A 31 -3.47 2.18 1.74
N ARG A 32 -4.62 2.57 1.19
CA ARG A 32 -5.24 3.87 1.45
C ARG A 32 -6.56 3.76 2.23
N CYS A 33 -7.17 2.57 2.25
CA CYS A 33 -8.48 2.35 2.88
C CYS A 33 -8.44 2.11 4.40
N GLY A 34 -7.26 2.10 5.03
CA GLY A 34 -7.09 1.91 6.48
C GLY A 34 -7.32 0.49 7.02
N ASN A 35 -7.89 -0.42 6.23
CA ASN A 35 -8.39 -1.73 6.71
C ASN A 35 -7.55 -2.94 6.27
N SER A 36 -6.39 -2.72 5.63
CA SER A 36 -5.55 -3.85 5.23
C SER A 36 -4.98 -4.59 6.44
N SER A 37 -4.86 -5.93 6.34
CA SER A 37 -4.14 -6.75 7.32
C SER A 37 -2.64 -6.83 7.04
N ASN A 38 -2.18 -6.37 5.86
CA ASN A 38 -0.78 -6.40 5.43
C ASN A 38 -0.18 -4.98 5.36
N LYS A 39 -0.47 -4.13 6.35
CA LYS A 39 -0.01 -2.74 6.35
C LYS A 39 1.52 -2.66 6.29
N PRO A 40 2.09 -1.68 5.56
CA PRO A 40 1.44 -0.57 4.86
C PRO A 40 0.92 -0.92 3.45
N PHE A 41 0.98 -2.17 3.03
CA PHE A 41 0.61 -2.62 1.69
C PHE A 41 -0.87 -2.93 1.57
N CYS A 42 -1.36 -2.93 0.33
CA CYS A 42 -2.72 -3.31 0.00
C CYS A 42 -2.84 -4.84 -0.14
N ASP A 43 -3.86 -5.42 0.50
CA ASP A 43 -4.25 -6.83 0.44
C ASP A 43 -5.59 -7.06 -0.27
N GLY A 44 -6.17 -6.01 -0.88
CA GLY A 44 -7.45 -6.08 -1.56
C GLY A 44 -8.67 -5.79 -0.67
N THR A 45 -8.48 -5.54 0.64
CA THR A 45 -9.59 -5.27 1.56
C THR A 45 -10.43 -4.04 1.16
N HIS A 46 -9.84 -3.07 0.46
CA HIS A 46 -10.57 -1.91 -0.10
C HIS A 46 -11.77 -2.29 -0.98
N LYS A 47 -11.73 -3.45 -1.64
CA LYS A 47 -12.85 -3.93 -2.47
C LYS A 47 -14.01 -4.46 -1.64
N ARG A 48 -13.73 -4.99 -0.45
CA ARG A 48 -14.72 -5.63 0.44
C ARG A 48 -15.35 -4.64 1.41
N ASN A 49 -14.62 -3.60 1.80
CA ASN A 49 -15.10 -2.59 2.74
C ASN A 49 -15.75 -1.37 2.06
N GLY A 50 -15.95 -1.40 0.74
CA GLY A 50 -16.63 -0.34 0.01
C GLY A 50 -15.85 0.98 -0.09
N PHE A 51 -14.53 0.97 0.07
CA PHE A 51 -13.72 2.18 -0.03
C PHE A 51 -13.80 2.77 -1.45
N SER A 52 -14.22 4.03 -1.58
CA SER A 52 -14.53 4.69 -2.85
C SER A 52 -13.90 6.08 -3.03
N GLU A 53 -13.05 6.52 -2.10
CA GLU A 53 -12.34 7.81 -2.15
C GLU A 53 -11.11 7.81 -3.07
#